data_AF-A0A1S7S4X9-F1
#
_entry.id   AF-A0A1S7S4X9-F1
#
_cell.length_a   1.000
_cell.length_b   1.000
_cell.length_c   1.000
_cell.angle_alpha   90.00
_cell.angle_beta   90.00
_cell.angle_gamma   90.00
#
_symmetry.space_group_name_H-M   'P 1'
#
loop_
_entity.id
_entity.type
_entity.pdbx_description
1 polymer ?
#
loop_
_entity_poly.entity_id
_entity_poly.type
_entity_poly.pdbx_seq_one_letter_code
_entity_poly.pdbx_strand_id
1 'polypeptide(L)'
;MSNLRTTGVDTILPTRQPRNMTPTISFISELVRDANRLDRLDAYQKRRLLERAVTTIRDMRQTIGIPSGPGRDCVVDIHTVALSIKRGWRSDDDVRSALLQAAGMIRDLHIVLDSKTGIRIAKPTG
;
A
#
# COMPACT_ATOMS: atom_id res chain seq x y z
N MET A 1 -12.84 -64.27 -16.43
CA MET A 1 -13.31 -64.08 -15.04
C MET A 1 -12.24 -63.24 -14.35
N SER A 2 -12.26 -61.91 -14.51
CA SER A 2 -12.99 -60.94 -13.68
C SER A 2 -12.56 -60.94 -12.21
N ASN A 3 -11.81 -59.90 -11.81
CA ASN A 3 -12.14 -58.92 -10.74
C ASN A 3 -10.87 -58.12 -10.37
N LEU A 4 -10.73 -56.85 -10.79
CA LEU A 4 -11.28 -55.59 -10.23
C LEU A 4 -10.46 -54.99 -9.07
N ARG A 5 -9.81 -53.85 -9.41
CA ARG A 5 -9.53 -52.63 -8.61
C ARG A 5 -8.47 -52.76 -7.50
N THR A 6 -7.47 -51.88 -7.46
CA THR A 6 -7.70 -50.49 -7.03
C THR A 6 -6.64 -49.55 -7.60
N THR A 7 -7.10 -48.58 -8.37
CA THR A 7 -6.38 -47.37 -8.77
C THR A 7 -6.13 -46.51 -7.53
N GLY A 8 -4.87 -46.46 -7.06
CA GLY A 8 -4.40 -45.44 -6.14
C GLY A 8 -4.31 -44.12 -6.89
N VAL A 9 -5.35 -43.30 -6.78
CA VAL A 9 -5.31 -41.91 -7.25
C VAL A 9 -4.51 -41.14 -6.21
N ASP A 10 -3.21 -40.96 -6.46
CA ASP A 10 -2.38 -40.00 -5.73
C ASP A 10 -2.96 -38.61 -5.96
N THR A 11 -3.90 -38.24 -5.10
CA THR A 11 -4.45 -36.90 -5.03
C THR A 11 -3.37 -36.04 -4.40
N ILE A 12 -2.51 -35.46 -5.25
CA ILE A 12 -1.64 -34.36 -4.86
C ILE A 12 -2.58 -33.23 -4.43
N LEU A 13 -2.86 -33.12 -3.13
CA LEU A 13 -3.42 -31.90 -2.58
C LEU A 13 -2.48 -30.77 -3.02
N PRO A 14 -2.95 -29.71 -3.70
CA PRO A 14 -2.12 -28.54 -3.88
C PRO A 14 -1.80 -28.04 -2.48
N THR A 15 -0.54 -28.20 -2.07
CA THR A 15 0.03 -27.51 -0.92
C THR A 15 -0.41 -26.07 -1.09
N ARG A 16 -1.24 -25.57 -0.17
CA ARG A 16 -1.51 -24.14 -0.07
C ARG A 16 -0.15 -23.49 0.12
N GLN A 17 0.45 -23.04 -0.99
CA GLN A 17 1.59 -22.16 -0.93
C GLN A 17 1.15 -21.03 0.00
N PRO A 18 1.93 -20.71 1.05
CA PRO A 18 1.64 -19.51 1.81
C PRO A 18 1.52 -18.41 0.77
N ARG A 19 0.38 -17.69 0.74
CA ARG A 19 0.24 -16.53 -0.16
C ARG A 19 1.49 -15.71 0.06
N ASN A 20 2.38 -15.67 -0.92
CA ASN A 20 3.54 -14.79 -0.88
C ASN A 20 2.94 -13.39 -0.70
N MET A 21 2.98 -12.88 0.54
CA MET A 21 2.55 -11.51 0.80
C MET A 21 3.51 -10.66 0.00
N THR A 22 2.98 -9.99 -1.02
CA THR A 22 3.79 -9.08 -1.81
C THR A 22 4.36 -8.02 -0.87
N PRO A 23 5.57 -7.50 -1.13
CA PRO A 23 6.16 -6.43 -0.33
C PRO A 23 5.19 -5.28 -0.06
N THR A 24 4.34 -4.97 -1.04
CA THR A 24 3.26 -3.98 -0.94
C THR A 24 2.19 -4.35 0.10
N ILE A 25 1.68 -5.59 0.09
CA ILE A 25 0.69 -6.07 1.08
C ILE A 25 1.27 -6.06 2.49
N SER A 26 2.54 -6.43 2.64
CA SER A 26 3.26 -6.35 3.91
C SER A 26 3.37 -4.91 4.41
N PHE A 27 3.70 -3.97 3.51
CA PHE A 27 3.81 -2.56 3.87
C PHE A 27 2.46 -1.94 4.24
N ILE A 28 1.37 -2.26 3.51
CA ILE A 28 0.01 -1.83 3.88
C ILE A 28 -0.33 -2.31 5.29
N SER A 29 -0.01 -3.58 5.60
CA SER A 29 -0.27 -4.17 6.92
C SER A 29 0.53 -3.49 8.03
N GLU A 30 1.77 -3.08 7.75
CA GLU A 30 2.61 -2.30 8.67
C GLU A 30 1.97 -0.93 8.95
N LEU A 31 1.58 -0.18 7.92
CA LEU A 31 0.95 1.14 8.09
C LEU A 31 -0.32 1.07 8.94
N VAL A 32 -1.19 0.09 8.69
CA VAL A 32 -2.43 -0.09 9.46
C VAL A 32 -2.13 -0.51 10.90
N ARG A 33 -1.17 -1.41 11.12
CA ARG A 33 -0.78 -1.85 12.46
C ARG A 33 -0.22 -0.70 13.28
N ASP A 34 0.67 0.08 12.69
CA ASP A 34 1.37 1.18 13.34
C ASP A 34 0.46 2.39 13.59
N ALA A 35 -0.50 2.64 12.68
CA ALA A 35 -1.57 3.62 12.92
C ALA A 35 -2.42 3.28 14.15
N ASN A 36 -2.54 2.00 14.49
CA ASN A 36 -3.26 1.53 15.68
C ASN A 36 -2.37 1.40 16.93
N ARG A 37 -1.07 1.68 16.81
CA ARG A 37 -0.07 1.53 17.88
C ARG A 37 0.90 2.72 17.89
N LEU A 38 0.38 3.92 17.65
CA LEU A 38 1.20 5.14 17.55
C LEU A 38 1.94 5.48 18.84
N ASP A 39 1.41 5.04 19.98
CA ASP A 39 2.03 5.13 21.30
C ASP A 39 3.39 4.40 21.36
N ARG A 40 3.61 3.42 20.48
CA ARG A 40 4.86 2.64 20.39
C ARG A 40 5.88 3.21 19.42
N LEU A 41 5.54 4.30 18.74
CA LEU A 41 6.40 4.95 17.77
C LEU A 41 6.88 6.30 18.30
N ASP A 42 8.18 6.54 18.21
CA ASP A 42 8.74 7.86 18.43
C ASP A 42 8.47 8.79 17.23
N ALA A 43 8.73 10.09 17.41
CA ALA A 43 8.53 11.10 16.38
C ALA A 43 9.36 10.85 15.10
N TYR A 44 10.56 10.25 15.24
CA TYR A 44 11.40 9.90 14.10
C TYR A 44 10.81 8.74 13.31
N GLN A 45 10.36 7.68 13.99
CA GLN A 45 9.72 6.51 13.41
C GLN A 45 8.42 6.90 12.69
N LYS A 46 7.54 7.68 13.35
CA LYS A 46 6.30 8.20 12.73
C LYS A 46 6.60 8.97 11.43
N ARG A 47 7.58 9.89 11.47
CA ARG A 47 8.00 10.64 10.27
C ARG A 47 8.53 9.73 9.18
N ARG A 48 9.47 8.84 9.51
CA ARG A 48 10.11 7.95 8.53
C ARG A 48 9.10 7.01 7.86
N LEU A 49 8.10 6.55 8.61
CA LEU A 49 7.05 5.70 8.10
C LEU A 49 6.19 6.44 7.06
N LEU A 50 5.77 7.68 7.35
CA LEU A 50 5.05 8.52 6.40
C LEU A 50 5.91 8.92 5.18
N GLU A 51 7.17 9.28 5.37
CA GLU A 51 8.10 9.58 4.26
C GLU A 51 8.26 8.38 3.33
N ARG A 52 8.39 7.17 3.89
CA ARG A 52 8.45 5.94 3.10
C ARG A 52 7.15 5.72 2.32
N ALA A 53 6.00 5.94 2.95
CA ALA A 53 4.71 5.81 2.28
C ALA A 53 4.54 6.81 1.13
N VAL A 54 4.95 8.06 1.32
CA VAL A 54 4.95 9.10 0.28
C VAL A 54 5.79 8.69 -0.92
N THR A 55 7.01 8.20 -0.70
CA THR A 55 7.87 7.71 -1.78
C THR A 55 7.22 6.55 -2.52
N THR A 56 6.71 5.53 -1.81
CA THR A 56 6.03 4.40 -2.43
C THR A 56 4.83 4.83 -3.28
N ILE A 57 4.00 5.75 -2.80
CA ILE A 57 2.84 6.24 -3.56
C ILE A 57 3.28 6.96 -4.84
N ARG A 58 4.33 7.78 -4.77
CA ARG A 58 4.87 8.49 -5.93
C ARG A 58 5.41 7.52 -6.98
N ASP A 59 6.17 6.52 -6.55
CA ASP A 59 6.73 5.50 -7.44
C ASP A 59 5.64 4.68 -8.13
N MET A 60 4.59 4.30 -7.38
CA MET A 60 3.44 3.57 -7.93
C MET A 60 2.64 4.43 -8.91
N ARG A 61 2.37 5.70 -8.58
CA ARG A 61 1.70 6.64 -9.50
C ARG A 61 2.50 6.84 -10.79
N GLN A 62 3.81 7.00 -10.69
CA GLN A 62 4.70 7.09 -11.84
C GLN A 62 4.62 5.83 -12.72
N THR A 63 4.64 4.65 -12.09
CA THR A 63 4.54 3.36 -12.78
C THR A 63 3.21 3.21 -13.53
N ILE A 64 2.10 3.67 -12.95
CA ILE A 64 0.76 3.60 -13.54
C ILE A 64 0.56 4.68 -14.63
N GLY A 65 1.34 5.76 -14.60
CA GLY A 65 1.17 6.91 -15.49
C GLY A 65 0.23 7.99 -14.96
N ILE A 66 0.02 8.06 -13.64
CA ILE A 66 -0.78 9.10 -12.98
C ILE A 66 0.13 10.31 -12.67
N PRO A 67 -0.04 11.46 -13.37
CA PRO A 67 0.73 12.66 -13.09
C PRO A 67 0.26 13.32 -11.78
N SER A 68 1.13 14.15 -11.20
CA SER A 68 0.69 15.13 -10.20
C SER A 68 -0.12 16.22 -10.94
N GLY A 69 -1.43 16.27 -10.68
CA GLY A 69 -2.33 17.23 -11.32
C GLY A 69 -2.30 18.62 -10.67
N PRO A 70 -2.78 19.66 -11.37
CA PRO A 70 -3.00 20.98 -10.77
C PRO A 70 -4.15 20.87 -9.75
N GLY A 71 -3.83 20.96 -8.45
CA GLY A 71 -4.81 20.85 -7.38
C GLY A 71 -4.20 20.35 -6.08
N ARG A 72 -5.07 20.14 -5.08
CA ARG A 72 -4.66 19.59 -3.79
C ARG A 72 -4.31 18.12 -3.94
N ASP A 73 -3.04 17.78 -3.80
CA ASP A 73 -2.57 16.40 -3.82
C ASP A 73 -2.49 15.83 -2.40
N CYS A 74 -3.25 14.77 -2.13
CA CYS A 74 -3.23 14.06 -0.85
C CYS A 74 -1.82 13.60 -0.46
N VAL A 75 -0.94 13.30 -1.43
CA VAL A 75 0.45 12.92 -1.15
C VAL A 75 1.25 14.10 -0.58
N VAL A 76 0.96 15.33 -1.02
CA VAL A 76 1.57 16.55 -0.48
C VAL A 76 1.07 16.81 0.94
N ASP A 77 -0.24 16.60 1.19
CA ASP A 77 -0.81 16.73 2.53
C ASP A 77 -0.16 15.74 3.51
N ILE A 78 0.00 14.47 3.12
CA ILE A 78 0.67 13.46 3.95
C ILE A 78 2.13 13.82 4.21
N HIS A 79 2.85 14.30 3.19
CA HIS A 79 4.23 14.74 3.37
C HIS A 79 4.31 15.95 4.32
N THR A 80 3.34 16.86 4.25
CA THR A 80 3.24 18.01 5.17
C THR A 80 3.04 17.56 6.61
N VAL A 81 2.20 16.54 6.86
CA VAL A 81 2.07 15.92 8.17
C VAL A 81 3.42 15.37 8.63
N ALA A 82 4.11 14.59 7.78
CA ALA A 82 5.40 13.99 8.11
C ALA A 82 6.45 15.04 8.55
N LEU A 83 6.59 16.12 7.79
CA LEU A 83 7.55 17.20 8.07
C LEU A 83 7.22 17.97 9.36
N SER A 84 5.95 17.95 9.78
CA SER A 84 5.46 18.67 10.97
C SER A 84 5.60 17.87 12.26
N ILE A 85 5.78 16.54 12.19
CA ILE A 85 5.85 15.65 13.38
C ILE A 85 6.96 16.05 14.34
N LYS A 86 8.18 16.29 13.84
CA LYS A 86 9.31 16.67 14.69
C LYS A 86 9.15 18.03 15.36
N ARG A 87 8.25 18.87 14.86
CA ARG A 87 7.93 20.19 15.43
C ARG A 87 6.87 20.11 16.52
N GLY A 88 6.26 18.94 16.75
CA GLY A 88 5.15 18.77 17.70
C GLY A 88 3.85 19.44 17.23
N TRP A 89 3.73 19.77 15.95
CA TRP A 89 2.58 20.51 15.40
C TRP A 89 1.40 19.61 14.99
N ARG A 90 1.53 18.29 15.18
CA ARG A 90 0.55 17.28 14.77
C ARG A 90 0.15 16.45 15.97
N SER A 91 -1.16 16.24 16.12
CA SER A 91 -1.70 15.29 17.08
C SER A 91 -1.43 13.86 16.62
N ASP A 92 -1.55 12.90 17.53
CA ASP A 92 -1.49 11.49 17.14
C ASP A 92 -2.66 11.12 16.20
N ASP A 93 -3.82 11.78 16.31
CA ASP A 93 -4.94 11.60 15.38
C ASP A 93 -4.62 12.06 13.95
N ASP A 94 -3.90 13.18 13.79
CA ASP A 94 -3.42 13.63 12.48
C ASP A 94 -2.48 12.61 11.85
N VAL A 95 -1.53 12.09 12.64
CA VAL A 95 -0.56 11.08 12.18
C VAL A 95 -1.27 9.76 11.85
N ARG A 96 -2.21 9.33 12.70
CA ARG A 96 -3.02 8.13 12.49
C ARG A 96 -3.79 8.21 11.18
N SER A 97 -4.47 9.34 10.98
CA SER A 97 -5.26 9.60 9.77
C SER A 97 -4.38 9.57 8.53
N ALA A 98 -3.20 10.21 8.58
CA ALA A 98 -2.24 10.19 7.48
C ALA A 98 -1.72 8.78 7.15
N LEU A 99 -1.43 7.94 8.15
CA LEU A 99 -1.00 6.56 7.95
C LEU A 99 -2.08 5.70 7.30
N LEU A 100 -3.33 5.81 7.77
CA LEU A 100 -4.46 5.08 7.21
C LEU A 100 -4.78 5.55 5.79
N GLN A 101 -4.71 6.85 5.53
CA GLN A 101 -4.90 7.42 4.20
C GLN A 101 -3.80 6.93 3.23
N ALA A 102 -2.55 6.89 3.68
CA ALA A 102 -1.45 6.35 2.89
C ALA A 102 -1.66 4.85 2.58
N ALA A 103 -2.09 4.06 3.56
CA ALA A 103 -2.38 2.64 3.39
C ALA A 103 -3.50 2.40 2.36
N GLY A 104 -4.57 3.21 2.41
CA GLY A 104 -5.64 3.20 1.42
C GLY A 104 -5.13 3.48 0.01
N MET A 105 -4.36 4.56 -0.16
CA MET A 105 -3.80 4.91 -1.47
C MET A 105 -2.88 3.83 -2.04
N ILE A 106 -1.99 3.25 -1.22
CA ILE A 106 -1.10 2.17 -1.67
C ILE A 106 -1.93 0.95 -2.08
N ARG A 107 -3.00 0.61 -1.33
CA ARG A 107 -3.91 -0.48 -1.70
C ARG A 107 -4.59 -0.22 -3.04
N ASP A 108 -5.13 0.97 -3.26
CA ASP A 108 -5.83 1.31 -4.51
C ASP A 108 -4.88 1.24 -5.71
N LEU A 109 -3.68 1.81 -5.57
CA LEU A 109 -2.66 1.73 -6.62
C LEU A 109 -2.16 0.30 -6.84
N HIS A 110 -2.08 -0.51 -5.78
CA HIS A 110 -1.69 -1.92 -5.89
C HIS A 110 -2.72 -2.71 -6.69
N ILE A 111 -4.02 -2.47 -6.46
CA ILE A 111 -5.09 -3.10 -7.23
C ILE A 111 -4.98 -2.76 -8.72
N VAL A 112 -4.72 -1.49 -9.05
CA VAL A 112 -4.55 -1.04 -10.45
C VAL A 112 -3.33 -1.71 -11.11
N LEU A 113 -2.22 -1.85 -10.38
CA LEU A 113 -1.02 -2.53 -10.88
C LEU A 113 -1.23 -4.04 -11.04
N ASP A 114 -1.89 -4.68 -10.06
CA ASP A 114 -2.18 -6.11 -10.07
C ASP A 114 -3.17 -6.47 -11.20
N SER A 115 -4.13 -5.59 -11.50
CA SER A 115 -5.02 -5.72 -12.64
C SER A 115 -4.35 -5.40 -14.00
N LYS A 116 -3.04 -5.10 -14.02
CA LYS A 116 -2.25 -4.71 -15.20
C LYS A 116 -2.85 -3.55 -15.99
N THR A 117 -3.54 -2.65 -15.30
CA THR A 117 -4.23 -1.51 -15.92
C THR A 117 -3.29 -0.32 -16.05
N GLY A 118 -3.07 0.17 -17.28
CA GLY A 118 -2.31 1.39 -17.55
C GLY A 118 -3.23 2.59 -17.74
N ILE A 119 -2.94 3.73 -17.10
CA ILE A 119 -3.71 4.97 -17.25
C ILE A 119 -2.91 5.96 -18.09
N ARG A 120 -3.52 6.50 -19.15
CA ARG A 120 -2.95 7.56 -19.98
C ARG A 120 -3.89 8.76 -19.99
N ILE A 121 -3.45 9.87 -19.41
CA ILE A 121 -4.20 11.13 -19.49
C ILE A 121 -3.84 11.82 -20.82
N ALA A 122 -4.78 11.88 -21.75
CA ALA A 122 -4.62 12.62 -22.99
C ALA A 122 -4.80 14.13 -22.73
N LYS A 123 -3.92 14.95 -23.31
CA LYS A 123 -4.08 16.41 -23.30
C LYS A 123 -5.31 16.76 -24.16
N PRO A 124 -6.28 17.54 -23.67
CA PRO A 124 -7.37 18.00 -24.54
C PRO A 124 -6.77 18.86 -25.66
N THR A 125 -7.05 18.48 -26.91
CA THR A 125 -6.86 19.33 -28.08
C THR A 125 -7.91 20.43 -28.01
N GLY A 126 -7.49 21.58 -27.47
CA GLY A 126 -8.15 22.86 -27.71
C GLY A 126 -7.64 23.47 -29.01
#